data_AF-A0A0C1JZ63-F1
#
_entry.id   AF-A0A0C1JZ63-F1
#
_cell.length_a   1.000
_cell.length_b   1.000
_cell.length_c   1.000
_cell.angle_alpha   90.00
_cell.angle_beta   90.00
_cell.angle_gamma   90.00
#
_symmetry.space_group_name_H-M   'P 1'
#
loop_
_entity.id
_entity.type
_entity.pdbx_description
1 polymer ?
#
loop_
_entity_poly.entity_id
_entity_poly.type
_entity_poly.pdbx_seq_one_letter_code
_entity_poly.pdbx_strand_id
1 'polypeptide(L)' 'ERGLFKELYETGGEAALQDLTHKKPCIISRLDEFIEKAVVNFALQRPAYGQLRVCNELEETRSSHFARGCAFCLA' A
#
# COMPACT_ATOMS: atom_id res chain seq x y z
N GLU A 1 10.58 -22.03 13.83
CA GLU A 1 10.74 -20.55 13.78
C GLU A 1 11.93 -19.98 14.56
N ARG A 2 12.74 -20.76 15.31
CA ARG A 2 13.80 -20.21 16.20
C ARG A 2 15.25 -20.26 15.69
N GLY A 3 15.49 -20.59 14.42
CA GLY A 3 16.86 -20.71 13.86
C GLY A 3 17.41 -19.41 13.24
N LEU A 4 16.55 -18.64 12.58
CA LEU A 4 16.94 -17.48 11.76
C LEU A 4 17.70 -16.41 12.57
N PHE A 5 17.20 -16.06 13.76
CA PHE A 5 17.80 -15.03 14.62
C PHE A 5 19.21 -15.38 15.09
N LYS A 6 19.51 -16.68 15.28
CA LYS A 6 20.82 -17.11 15.78
C LYS A 6 21.88 -17.01 14.69
N GLU A 7 21.57 -17.48 13.48
CA GLU A 7 22.48 -17.43 12.33
C GLU A 7 22.83 -16.00 11.91
N LEU A 8 21.86 -15.08 11.99
CA LEU A 8 22.06 -13.68 11.66
C LEU A 8 22.92 -12.93 12.68
N TYR A 9 22.76 -13.26 13.96
CA TYR A 9 23.61 -12.70 15.01
C TYR A 9 25.06 -13.19 14.87
N GLU A 10 25.25 -14.46 14.52
CA GLU A 10 26.59 -15.05 14.28
C GLU A 10 27.27 -14.45 13.03
N THR A 11 26.49 -14.09 12.00
CA THR A 11 27.03 -13.56 10.73
C THR A 11 27.25 -12.05 10.73
N GLY A 12 26.41 -11.27 11.43
CA GLY A 12 26.43 -9.81 11.37
C GLY A 12 26.19 -9.08 12.70
N GLY A 13 26.22 -9.80 13.83
CA GLY A 13 26.10 -9.23 15.17
C GLY A 13 24.76 -8.53 15.44
N GLU A 14 24.77 -7.57 16.37
CA GLU A 14 23.57 -6.80 16.73
C GLU A 14 23.03 -5.93 15.58
N ALA A 15 23.89 -5.49 14.67
CA ALA A 15 23.50 -4.65 13.53
C ALA A 15 22.58 -5.41 12.55
N ALA A 16 22.86 -6.68 12.29
CA ALA A 16 22.03 -7.51 11.41
C ALA A 16 20.63 -7.80 11.99
N LEU A 17 20.49 -7.80 13.31
CA LEU A 17 19.18 -7.93 13.97
C LEU A 17 18.35 -6.66 13.83
N GLN A 18 18.99 -5.48 13.83
CA GLN A 18 18.30 -4.21 13.62
C GLN A 18 17.71 -4.13 12.21
N ASP A 19 18.46 -4.52 11.18
CA ASP A 19 18.03 -4.43 9.77
C ASP A 19 16.76 -5.25 9.44
N LEU A 20 16.48 -6.32 10.18
CA LEU A 20 15.25 -7.11 10.05
C LEU A 20 13.98 -6.40 10.49
N THR A 21 14.11 -5.47 11.44
CA THR A 21 12.95 -4.73 11.96
C THR A 21 12.49 -3.63 11.01
N HIS A 22 13.32 -3.23 10.05
CA HIS A 22 12.95 -2.24 9.05
C HIS A 22 12.04 -2.86 7.99
N LYS A 23 10.72 -2.65 8.12
CA LYS A 23 9.79 -2.82 7.00
C LYS A 23 10.18 -1.83 5.91
N LYS A 24 10.91 -2.31 4.90
CA LYS A 24 11.22 -1.53 3.71
C LYS A 24 9.89 -1.14 3.06
N PRO A 25 9.61 0.16 2.85
CA PRO A 25 8.40 0.55 2.16
C PRO A 25 8.41 -0.08 0.76
N CYS A 26 7.35 -0.83 0.44
CA CYS A 26 7.21 -1.46 -0.87
C CYS A 26 6.84 -0.38 -1.90
N ILE A 27 7.82 0.04 -2.70
CA ILE A 27 7.64 1.08 -3.72
C ILE A 27 6.57 0.64 -4.76
N ILE A 28 6.46 -0.67 -5.02
CA ILE A 28 5.48 -1.25 -5.95
C ILE A 28 4.05 -1.07 -5.43
N SER A 29 3.85 -1.02 -4.11
CA SER A 29 2.55 -0.79 -3.48
C SER A 29 2.21 0.69 -3.35
N ARG A 30 3.08 1.59 -3.82
CA ARG A 30 2.86 3.03 -3.75
C ARG A 30 1.97 3.46 -4.92
N LEU A 31 0.80 3.99 -4.59
CA LEU A 31 -0.11 4.58 -5.56
C LEU A 31 0.45 5.93 -6.04
N ASP A 32 0.14 6.29 -7.28
CA ASP A 32 0.45 7.62 -7.80
C ASP A 32 -0.23 8.69 -6.93
N GLU A 33 0.50 9.74 -6.57
CA GLU A 33 0.02 10.81 -5.70
C GLU A 33 -1.25 11.48 -6.27
N PHE A 34 -1.39 11.52 -7.60
CA PHE A 34 -2.60 12.00 -8.25
C PHE A 34 -3.83 11.16 -7.89
N ILE A 35 -3.68 9.83 -7.89
CA ILE A 35 -4.76 8.89 -7.56
C ILE A 35 -5.12 9.02 -6.08
N GLU A 36 -4.13 9.10 -5.19
CA GLU A 36 -4.36 9.26 -3.75
C GLU A 36 -5.15 10.54 -3.45
N LYS A 37 -4.76 11.67 -4.04
CA LYS A 37 -5.48 12.94 -3.91
C LYS A 37 -6.89 12.88 -4.46
N ALA A 38 -7.10 12.22 -5.60
CA ALA A 38 -8.43 12.06 -6.19
C ALA A 38 -9.37 11.28 -5.24
N VAL A 39 -8.89 10.18 -4.65
CA VAL A 39 -9.66 9.38 -3.68
C VAL A 39 -10.00 10.18 -2.44
N VAL A 40 -9.02 10.88 -1.85
CA VAL A 40 -9.23 11.69 -0.64
C VAL A 40 -10.24 12.81 -0.90
N ASN A 41 -10.08 13.55 -2.00
CA ASN A 41 -11.00 14.64 -2.35
C ASN A 41 -12.42 14.12 -2.59
N PHE A 42 -12.56 12.99 -3.29
CA PHE A 42 -13.87 12.40 -3.53
C PHE A 42 -14.54 11.93 -2.23
N ALA A 43 -13.80 11.29 -1.34
CA ALA A 43 -14.31 10.86 -0.03
C ALA A 43 -14.75 12.05 0.84
N LEU A 44 -14.02 13.18 0.79
CA LEU A 44 -14.42 14.41 1.48
C LEU A 44 -15.67 15.04 0.88
N GLN A 45 -15.82 15.01 -0.45
CA GLN A 45 -17.01 15.54 -1.13
C GLN A 45 -18.25 14.67 -0.90
N ARG A 46 -18.08 13.34 -0.84
CA ARG A 46 -19.16 12.37 -0.67
C ARG A 46 -18.84 11.39 0.46
N PRO A 47 -18.92 11.82 1.74
CA PRO A 47 -18.56 10.98 2.89
C PRO A 47 -19.48 9.76 3.07
N ALA A 48 -20.67 9.77 2.46
CA ALA A 48 -21.57 8.61 2.44
C ALA A 48 -21.09 7.48 1.51
N TYR A 49 -20.11 7.73 0.64
CA TYR A 49 -19.59 6.74 -0.29
C TYR A 49 -18.49 5.95 0.42
N GLY A 50 -18.73 4.65 0.60
CA GLY A 50 -17.71 3.72 1.09
C GLY A 50 -16.61 3.49 0.04
N GLN A 51 -15.52 2.86 0.48
CA GLN A 51 -14.32 2.57 -0.33
C GLN A 51 -14.63 2.02 -1.73
N LEU A 52 -15.45 0.96 -1.79
CA LEU A 52 -15.85 0.32 -3.06
C LEU A 52 -16.63 1.27 -3.99
N ARG A 53 -17.51 2.12 -3.44
CA ARG A 53 -18.29 3.09 -4.22
C ARG A 53 -17.40 4.21 -4.78
N VAL A 54 -16.41 4.66 -4.00
CA VAL A 54 -15.42 5.65 -4.46
C VAL A 54 -14.61 5.10 -5.63
N CYS A 55 -14.14 3.85 -5.55
CA CYS A 55 -13.41 3.20 -6.63
C CYS A 55 -14.23 3.07 -7.91
N ASN A 56 -15.48 2.59 -7.82
CA ASN A 56 -16.35 2.45 -8.98
C ASN A 56 -16.65 3.79 -9.65
N GLU A 57 -16.92 4.85 -8.86
CA GLU A 57 -17.18 6.16 -9.43
C GLU A 57 -15.94 6.73 -10.13
N LEU A 58 -14.75 6.60 -9.53
CA LEU A 58 -13.50 7.07 -10.13
C LEU A 58 -13.13 6.29 -11.40
N GLU A 59 -13.47 5.00 -11.46
CA GLU A 59 -13.33 4.16 -12.65
C GLU A 59 -14.30 4.59 -13.76
N GLU A 60 -15.57 4.85 -13.42
CA GLU A 60 -16.61 5.30 -14.34
C GLU A 60 -16.34 6.71 -14.89
N THR A 61 -15.73 7.59 -14.07
CA THR A 61 -15.31 8.94 -14.49
C THR A 61 -14.09 8.91 -15.44
N ARG A 62 -13.58 7.71 -15.77
CA ARG A 62 -12.58 7.45 -16.81
C ARG A 62 -11.22 8.09 -16.53
N SER A 63 -10.75 8.03 -15.29
CA SER A 63 -9.32 8.19 -15.03
C SER A 63 -8.58 6.94 -15.54
N SER A 64 -7.99 7.05 -16.73
CA SER A 64 -7.15 6.04 -17.39
C SER A 64 -5.96 5.53 -16.56
N HIS A 65 -5.70 6.14 -15.40
CA HIS A 65 -4.67 5.75 -14.44
C HIS A 65 -5.13 4.72 -13.41
N PHE A 66 -6.43 4.42 -13.32
CA PHE A 66 -6.99 3.41 -12.43
C PHE A 66 -6.97 2.01 -13.09
N ALA A 67 -5.81 1.58 -13.56
CA ALA A 67 -5.68 0.30 -14.25
C ALA A 67 -5.47 -0.86 -13.26
N ARG A 68 -6.53 -1.64 -13.01
CA ARG A 68 -6.57 -3.10 -12.77
C ARG A 68 -5.59 -3.76 -11.76
N GLY A 69 -4.88 -3.00 -10.93
CA GLY A 69 -3.87 -3.52 -10.00
C GLY A 69 -4.12 -3.20 -8.53
N CYS A 70 -5.18 -2.43 -8.22
CA CYS A 70 -5.47 -2.10 -6.83
C CYS A 70 -6.14 -3.32 -6.16
N ALA A 71 -5.37 -4.05 -5.35
CA ALA A 71 -5.87 -5.14 -4.51
C ALA A 71 -7.02 -4.71 -3.57
N PHE A 72 -7.23 -3.41 -3.43
CA PHE A 72 -8.31 -2.79 -2.67
C PHE A 72 -9.69 -2.86 -3.35
N CYS A 73 -9.74 -3.01 -4.68
CA CYS A 73 -11.01 -3.08 -5.44
C CYS A 73 -11.53 -4.51 -5.63
N LEU A 74 -10.79 -5.53 -5.17
CA LEU A 74 -11.08 -6.95 -5.39
C LEU A 74 -11.65 -7.68 -4.16
N ALA A 75 -12.03 -6.96 -3.10
CA ALA A 75 -12.65 -7.51 -1.90
C ALA A 75 -14.11 -7.02 -1.73
#